data_AF-A0A8S3RNZ2-F1
#
_entry.id   AF-A0A8S3RNZ2-F1
#
_cell.length_a   1.000
_cell.length_b   1.000
_cell.length_c   1.000
_cell.angle_alpha   90.00
_cell.angle_beta   90.00
_cell.angle_gamma   90.00
#
_symmetry.space_group_name_H-M   'P 1'
#
loop_
_entity.id
_entity.type
_entity.pdbx_description
1 polymer ?
#
loop_
_entity_poly.entity_id
_entity_poly.type
_entity_poly.pdbx_seq_one_letter_code
_entity_poly.pdbx_strand_id
1 'polypeptide(L)'
;MRLPNEKLVKLSQKIRDTLDSSKITLKDMQSLLGLLNFACKVVAPGRTFCRRLINSTIGVRKSYFKIRVNKQMKADLEVWLDFLKQYNGVTVITDNGLSGGTISSYISGVSYHHKIQGIQDTTKFFIIGKALEGIKRIQGGKRNDIRAPITVQLLSDMISCLDKVCKNKYEAALFSAVFSVAFFGLLRVGEITTSKSKSVINGSNLTISDILIREKVLELRVRWSKTDQKGKSVTLLIPENGKNYCPMTH
;
A
#
# COMPACT_ATOMS: atom_id res chain seq x y z
N MET A 1 -5.01 -21.54 8.38
CA MET A 1 -6.24 -22.31 8.03
C MET A 1 -5.86 -23.35 6.97
N ARG A 2 -6.18 -24.64 7.15
CA ARG A 2 -5.86 -25.72 6.17
C ARG A 2 -7.10 -26.09 5.36
N LEU A 3 -6.91 -26.59 4.13
CA LEU A 3 -8.03 -27.21 3.40
C LEU A 3 -8.34 -28.58 4.06
N PRO A 4 -9.61 -28.93 4.32
CA PRO A 4 -9.96 -30.28 4.75
C PRO A 4 -9.43 -31.32 3.75
N ASN A 5 -8.87 -32.43 4.25
CA ASN A 5 -8.19 -33.45 3.43
C ASN A 5 -9.09 -33.98 2.29
N GLU A 6 -10.37 -34.21 2.57
CA GLU A 6 -11.35 -34.64 1.56
C GLU A 6 -11.45 -33.67 0.38
N LYS A 7 -11.45 -32.35 0.66
CA LYS A 7 -11.52 -31.31 -0.37
C LYS A 7 -10.22 -31.19 -1.15
N LEU A 8 -9.08 -31.44 -0.50
CA LEU A 8 -7.78 -31.44 -1.17
C LEU A 8 -7.68 -32.60 -2.15
N VAL A 9 -7.98 -33.82 -1.71
CA VAL A 9 -7.96 -35.02 -2.57
C VAL A 9 -8.89 -34.82 -3.75
N LYS A 10 -10.12 -34.36 -3.50
CA LYS A 10 -11.10 -34.07 -4.56
C LYS A 10 -10.61 -33.02 -5.56
N LEU A 11 -9.98 -31.94 -5.09
CA LEU A 11 -9.45 -30.89 -5.96
C LEU A 11 -8.25 -31.38 -6.77
N SER A 12 -7.28 -32.04 -6.13
CA SER A 12 -6.11 -32.60 -6.80
C SER A 12 -6.48 -33.61 -7.87
N GLN A 13 -7.47 -34.48 -7.60
CA GLN A 13 -7.96 -35.43 -8.59
C GLN A 13 -8.58 -34.70 -9.79
N LYS A 14 -9.47 -33.74 -9.54
CA LYS A 14 -10.14 -33.00 -10.61
C LYS A 14 -9.18 -32.19 -11.48
N ILE A 15 -8.08 -31.70 -10.91
CA ILE A 15 -7.00 -31.06 -11.67
C ILE A 15 -6.33 -32.07 -12.60
N ARG A 16 -5.97 -33.27 -12.11
CA ARG A 16 -5.36 -34.33 -12.93
C ARG A 16 -6.26 -34.77 -14.08
N ASP A 17 -7.54 -35.02 -13.80
CA ASP A 17 -8.52 -35.41 -14.82
C ASP A 17 -8.63 -34.34 -15.94
N THR A 18 -8.48 -33.06 -15.56
CA THR A 18 -8.49 -31.93 -16.51
C THR A 18 -7.18 -31.83 -17.30
N LEU A 19 -6.04 -32.15 -16.69
CA LEU A 19 -4.73 -32.18 -17.36
C LEU A 19 -4.65 -33.27 -18.43
N ASP A 20 -5.28 -34.43 -18.19
CA ASP A 20 -5.30 -35.54 -19.14
C ASP A 20 -6.26 -35.30 -20.31
N SER A 21 -7.25 -34.42 -20.11
CA SER A 21 -8.26 -34.08 -21.11
C SER A 21 -7.78 -33.00 -22.09
N SER A 22 -8.15 -33.13 -23.37
CA SER A 22 -7.95 -32.06 -24.39
C SER A 22 -9.12 -31.07 -24.42
N LYS A 23 -10.30 -31.50 -23.99
CA LYS A 23 -11.52 -30.70 -23.87
C LYS A 23 -12.34 -31.17 -22.66
N ILE A 24 -12.96 -30.24 -21.93
CA ILE A 24 -13.87 -30.56 -20.83
C ILE A 24 -15.20 -29.81 -20.99
N THR A 25 -16.27 -30.24 -20.33
CA THR A 25 -17.55 -29.51 -20.40
C THR A 25 -17.49 -28.19 -19.63
N LEU A 26 -18.35 -27.23 -19.98
CA LEU A 26 -18.52 -25.99 -19.22
C LEU A 26 -18.85 -26.29 -17.75
N LYS A 27 -19.72 -27.28 -17.50
CA LYS A 27 -20.09 -27.73 -16.15
C LYS A 27 -18.86 -28.19 -15.36
N ASP A 28 -17.98 -28.97 -15.99
CA ASP A 28 -16.77 -29.47 -15.33
C ASP A 28 -15.77 -28.35 -15.05
N MET A 29 -15.61 -27.42 -15.99
CA MET A 29 -14.76 -26.24 -15.84
C MET A 29 -15.24 -25.35 -14.68
N GLN A 30 -16.55 -25.08 -14.61
CA GLN A 30 -17.15 -24.29 -13.53
C GLN A 30 -17.02 -24.99 -12.17
N SER A 31 -17.19 -26.31 -12.14
CA SER A 31 -17.01 -27.10 -10.92
C SER A 31 -15.56 -27.09 -10.43
N LEU A 32 -14.58 -27.21 -11.34
CA LEU A 32 -13.16 -27.04 -11.03
C LEU A 32 -12.87 -25.63 -10.50
N LEU A 33 -13.36 -24.58 -11.18
CA LEU A 33 -13.25 -23.19 -10.73
C LEU A 33 -13.84 -22.97 -9.34
N GLY A 34 -14.96 -23.61 -9.01
CA GLY A 34 -15.58 -23.56 -7.69
C GLY A 34 -14.64 -24.09 -6.60
N LEU A 35 -14.00 -25.24 -6.84
CA LEU A 35 -13.03 -25.83 -5.91
C LEU A 35 -11.74 -24.99 -5.81
N LEU A 36 -11.24 -24.47 -6.93
CA LEU A 36 -10.06 -23.57 -6.96
C LEU A 36 -10.33 -22.27 -6.22
N ASN A 37 -11.53 -21.69 -6.38
CA ASN A 37 -11.95 -20.49 -5.65
C ASN A 37 -12.02 -20.72 -4.14
N PHE A 38 -12.44 -21.90 -3.71
CA PHE A 38 -12.40 -22.29 -2.31
C PHE A 38 -10.96 -22.44 -1.81
N ALA A 39 -10.09 -23.10 -2.60
CA ALA A 39 -8.67 -23.24 -2.28
C ALA A 39 -7.91 -21.92 -2.23
N CYS A 40 -8.32 -20.90 -2.99
CA CYS A 40 -7.74 -19.55 -2.92
C CYS A 40 -7.82 -18.89 -1.53
N LYS A 41 -8.71 -19.37 -0.64
CA LYS A 41 -8.81 -18.88 0.74
C LYS A 41 -7.59 -19.29 1.59
N VAL A 42 -6.92 -20.37 1.22
CA VAL A 42 -5.75 -20.91 1.96
C VAL A 42 -4.47 -20.88 1.12
N VAL A 43 -4.59 -20.88 -0.21
CA VAL A 43 -3.51 -20.71 -1.18
C VAL A 43 -3.71 -19.36 -1.88
N ALA A 44 -3.31 -18.29 -1.20
CA ALA A 44 -3.42 -16.91 -1.72
C ALA A 44 -2.85 -16.69 -3.13
N PRO A 45 -1.69 -17.27 -3.54
CA PRO A 45 -1.17 -17.06 -4.90
C PRO A 45 -2.01 -17.75 -5.98
N GLY A 46 -2.91 -18.68 -5.64
CA GLY A 46 -3.69 -19.45 -6.62
C GLY A 46 -4.63 -18.60 -7.48
N ARG A 47 -5.10 -17.44 -6.98
CA ARG A 47 -6.13 -16.62 -7.67
C ARG A 47 -5.68 -16.11 -9.04
N THR A 48 -4.39 -15.85 -9.23
CA THR A 48 -3.84 -15.36 -10.52
C THR A 48 -3.93 -16.41 -11.62
N PHE A 49 -3.89 -17.69 -11.27
CA PHE A 49 -3.95 -18.82 -12.20
C PHE A 49 -5.40 -19.20 -12.57
N CYS A 50 -6.41 -18.68 -11.86
CA CYS A 50 -7.82 -18.90 -12.19
C CYS A 50 -8.31 -18.05 -13.37
N ARG A 51 -7.68 -16.91 -13.68
CA ARG A 51 -8.24 -15.93 -14.62
C ARG A 51 -8.37 -16.48 -16.04
N ARG A 52 -7.40 -17.26 -16.50
CA ARG A 52 -7.42 -17.88 -17.84
C ARG A 52 -8.53 -18.92 -17.97
N LEU A 53 -8.74 -19.71 -16.92
CA LEU A 53 -9.84 -20.68 -16.81
C LEU A 53 -11.20 -19.97 -16.83
N ILE A 54 -11.36 -18.87 -16.07
CA ILE A 54 -12.58 -18.05 -16.07
C ILE A 54 -12.87 -17.50 -17.47
N ASN A 55 -11.88 -16.91 -18.13
CA ASN A 55 -12.05 -16.33 -19.46
C ASN A 55 -12.51 -17.38 -20.48
N SER A 56 -12.08 -18.64 -20.35
CA SER A 56 -12.50 -19.73 -21.23
C SER A 56 -13.99 -20.09 -21.11
N THR A 57 -14.65 -19.66 -20.02
CA THR A 57 -16.10 -19.87 -19.81
C THR A 57 -16.96 -18.72 -20.35
N ILE A 58 -16.36 -17.56 -20.65
CA ILE A 58 -17.09 -16.38 -21.10
C ILE A 58 -17.66 -16.65 -22.51
N GLY A 59 -18.97 -16.45 -22.66
CA GLY A 59 -19.67 -16.64 -23.93
C GLY A 59 -20.15 -18.08 -24.20
N VAL A 60 -19.74 -19.07 -23.39
CA VAL A 60 -20.25 -20.45 -23.50
C VAL A 60 -21.53 -20.57 -22.69
N ARG A 61 -22.67 -20.78 -23.36
CA ARG A 61 -24.00 -20.71 -22.72
C ARG A 61 -24.54 -22.05 -22.21
N LYS A 62 -24.20 -23.16 -22.84
CA LYS A 62 -24.74 -24.49 -22.49
C LYS A 62 -23.76 -25.30 -21.66
N SER A 63 -24.23 -25.92 -20.59
CA SER A 63 -23.42 -26.65 -19.60
C SER A 63 -22.63 -27.82 -20.18
N TYR A 64 -23.14 -28.47 -21.22
CA TYR A 64 -22.53 -29.62 -21.89
C TYR A 64 -21.60 -29.23 -23.05
N PHE A 65 -21.46 -27.94 -23.37
CA PHE A 65 -20.54 -27.49 -24.41
C PHE A 65 -19.09 -27.69 -23.95
N LYS A 66 -18.24 -28.11 -24.90
CA LYS A 66 -16.84 -28.46 -24.62
C LYS A 66 -15.93 -27.24 -24.79
N ILE A 67 -15.11 -26.97 -23.79
CA ILE A 67 -14.06 -25.96 -23.76
C ILE A 67 -12.71 -26.65 -23.99
N ARG A 68 -11.91 -26.13 -24.91
CA ARG A 68 -10.55 -26.64 -25.17
C ARG A 68 -9.62 -26.28 -24.02
N VAL A 69 -8.93 -27.27 -23.47
CA VAL A 69 -7.89 -27.08 -22.46
C VAL A 69 -6.57 -26.82 -23.19
N ASN A 70 -6.16 -25.56 -23.25
CA ASN A 70 -4.94 -25.18 -23.97
C ASN A 70 -3.68 -25.39 -23.10
N LYS A 71 -2.50 -25.34 -23.73
CA LYS A 71 -1.20 -25.55 -23.06
C LYS A 71 -0.98 -24.60 -21.88
N GLN A 72 -1.43 -23.36 -21.98
CA GLN A 72 -1.29 -22.38 -20.89
C GLN A 72 -2.20 -22.72 -19.70
N MET A 73 -3.42 -23.20 -19.95
CA MET A 73 -4.32 -23.67 -18.91
C MET A 73 -3.75 -24.92 -18.21
N LYS A 74 -3.10 -25.82 -18.96
CA LYS A 74 -2.41 -26.98 -18.36
C LYS A 74 -1.25 -26.53 -17.46
N ALA A 75 -0.43 -25.60 -17.92
CA ALA A 75 0.65 -25.03 -17.10
C ALA A 75 0.10 -24.35 -15.81
N ASP A 76 -1.01 -23.60 -15.92
CA ASP A 76 -1.67 -23.00 -14.75
C ASP A 76 -2.15 -24.08 -13.75
N LEU A 77 -2.64 -25.22 -14.25
CA LEU A 77 -3.13 -26.35 -13.46
C LEU A 77 -2.01 -27.18 -12.82
N GLU A 78 -0.86 -27.32 -13.49
CA GLU A 78 0.34 -27.93 -12.93
C GLU A 78 0.87 -27.12 -11.75
N VAL A 79 0.94 -25.79 -11.88
CA VAL A 79 1.28 -24.88 -10.78
C VAL A 79 0.32 -25.04 -9.60
N TRP A 80 -0.95 -25.27 -9.86
CA TRP A 80 -1.93 -25.56 -8.79
C TRP A 80 -1.64 -26.86 -8.04
N LEU A 81 -1.16 -27.92 -8.70
CA LEU A 81 -0.76 -29.16 -8.01
C LEU A 81 0.45 -28.92 -7.08
N ASP A 82 1.42 -28.14 -7.52
CA ASP A 82 2.57 -27.76 -6.69
C ASP A 82 2.15 -26.88 -5.52
N PHE A 83 1.23 -25.95 -5.74
CA PHE A 83 0.69 -25.11 -4.68
C PHE A 83 -0.07 -25.90 -3.62
N LEU A 84 -0.87 -26.89 -4.02
CA LEU A 84 -1.60 -27.74 -3.07
C LEU A 84 -0.66 -28.61 -2.24
N LYS A 85 0.50 -29.02 -2.79
CA LYS A 85 1.53 -29.76 -2.04
C LYS A 85 2.32 -28.86 -1.08
N GLN A 86 2.77 -27.70 -1.56
CA GLN A 86 3.69 -26.84 -0.81
C GLN A 86 3.01 -25.87 0.16
N TYR A 87 1.78 -25.42 -0.14
CA TYR A 87 1.10 -24.34 0.60
C TYR A 87 -0.15 -24.81 1.35
N ASN A 88 -0.58 -26.07 1.24
CA ASN A 88 -1.72 -26.54 2.02
C ASN A 88 -1.38 -26.57 3.52
N GLY A 89 -1.91 -25.57 4.23
CA GLY A 89 -1.68 -25.42 5.66
C GLY A 89 -0.37 -24.75 6.05
N VAL A 90 0.36 -24.22 5.07
CA VAL A 90 1.40 -23.20 5.27
C VAL A 90 0.74 -21.86 4.96
N THR A 91 0.27 -21.16 5.98
CA THR A 91 0.00 -19.72 5.85
C THR A 91 1.35 -19.06 5.65
N VAL A 92 1.76 -18.83 4.39
CA VAL A 92 3.06 -18.21 4.08
C VAL A 92 3.18 -16.80 4.66
N ILE A 93 2.08 -16.21 5.16
CA ILE A 93 2.12 -14.99 5.94
C ILE A 93 1.10 -15.11 7.06
N THR A 94 1.61 -15.32 8.26
CA THR A 94 0.89 -15.09 9.52
C THR A 94 0.41 -13.65 9.58
N ASP A 95 -0.71 -13.44 10.27
CA ASP A 95 -1.31 -12.16 10.68
C ASP A 95 -0.36 -11.24 11.52
N ASN A 96 0.93 -11.58 11.59
CA ASN A 96 1.96 -10.89 12.34
C ASN A 96 2.51 -9.71 11.53
N GLY A 97 1.70 -8.68 11.28
CA GLY A 97 2.10 -7.25 11.24
C GLY A 97 3.22 -6.74 10.32
N LEU A 98 3.93 -7.56 9.55
CA LEU A 98 5.06 -7.09 8.73
C LEU A 98 4.57 -6.43 7.44
N SER A 99 5.00 -5.19 7.22
CA SER A 99 4.64 -4.45 6.01
C SER A 99 5.29 -5.05 4.76
N GLY A 100 4.64 -4.92 3.61
CA GLY A 100 5.12 -5.43 2.33
C GLY A 100 6.41 -4.76 1.90
N GLY A 101 6.67 -3.55 2.41
CA GLY A 101 7.96 -2.88 2.33
C GLY A 101 9.03 -3.64 3.11
N THR A 102 8.77 -3.99 4.38
CA THR A 102 9.69 -4.77 5.22
C THR A 102 10.01 -6.14 4.61
N ILE A 103 8.99 -6.84 4.09
CA ILE A 103 9.17 -8.11 3.39
C ILE A 103 10.04 -7.93 2.14
N SER A 104 9.83 -6.85 1.37
CA SER A 104 10.65 -6.54 0.20
C SER A 104 12.11 -6.23 0.59
N SER A 105 12.34 -5.59 1.74
CA SER A 105 13.69 -5.32 2.26
C SER A 105 14.42 -6.59 2.68
N TYR A 106 13.75 -7.53 3.35
CA TYR A 106 14.36 -8.82 3.70
C TYR A 106 14.73 -9.64 2.47
N ILE A 107 13.84 -9.69 1.47
CA ILE A 107 14.13 -10.37 0.20
C ILE A 107 15.33 -9.70 -0.51
N SER A 108 15.46 -8.37 -0.41
CA SER A 108 16.61 -7.65 -0.97
C SER A 108 17.92 -8.00 -0.25
N GLY A 109 17.88 -8.20 1.08
CA GLY A 109 19.03 -8.69 1.86
C GLY A 109 19.47 -10.09 1.46
N VAL A 110 18.52 -11.00 1.24
CA VAL A 110 18.79 -12.37 0.76
C VAL A 110 19.36 -12.34 -0.66
N SER A 111 18.80 -11.52 -1.56
CA SER A 111 19.33 -11.30 -2.92
C SER A 111 20.79 -10.85 -2.90
N TYR A 112 21.12 -9.92 -2.00
CA TYR A 112 22.48 -9.41 -1.84
C TYR A 112 23.44 -10.48 -1.33
N HIS A 113 23.04 -11.26 -0.31
CA HIS A 113 23.85 -12.35 0.22
C HIS A 113 24.12 -13.43 -0.84
N HIS A 114 23.11 -13.83 -1.62
CA HIS A 114 23.29 -14.77 -2.72
C HIS A 114 24.28 -14.27 -3.77
N LYS A 115 24.25 -12.98 -4.11
CA LYS A 115 25.19 -12.38 -5.06
C LYS A 115 26.62 -12.37 -4.54
N ILE A 116 26.83 -12.07 -3.25
CA ILE A 116 28.17 -12.13 -2.64
C ILE A 116 28.71 -13.57 -2.68
N GLN A 117 27.86 -14.56 -2.46
CA GLN A 117 28.24 -15.96 -2.45
C GLN A 117 28.30 -16.59 -3.86
N GLY A 118 28.04 -15.84 -4.93
CA GLY A 118 28.00 -16.35 -6.30
C GLY A 118 26.87 -17.36 -6.56
N ILE A 119 25.90 -17.47 -5.65
CA ILE A 119 24.76 -18.39 -5.74
C ILE A 119 23.70 -17.74 -6.63
N GLN A 120 23.05 -18.55 -7.47
CA GLN A 120 21.95 -18.08 -8.32
C GLN A 120 20.85 -17.41 -7.47
N ASP A 121 20.53 -16.17 -7.81
CA ASP A 121 19.57 -15.36 -7.06
C ASP A 121 18.12 -15.83 -7.29
N THR A 122 17.67 -16.75 -6.44
CA THR A 122 16.30 -17.29 -6.48
C THR A 122 15.24 -16.24 -6.12
N THR A 123 15.62 -15.14 -5.47
CA THR A 123 14.69 -14.08 -5.01
C THR A 123 14.02 -13.33 -6.16
N LYS A 124 14.62 -13.37 -7.36
CA LYS A 124 14.09 -12.75 -8.58
C LYS A 124 13.19 -13.66 -9.40
N PHE A 125 12.94 -14.88 -8.95
CA PHE A 125 12.04 -15.78 -9.65
C PHE A 125 10.63 -15.20 -9.74
N PHE A 126 9.98 -15.47 -10.87
CA PHE A 126 8.64 -14.98 -11.18
C PHE A 126 7.62 -15.25 -10.05
N ILE A 127 7.75 -16.40 -9.40
CA ILE A 127 6.89 -16.82 -8.28
C ILE A 127 7.02 -15.85 -7.08
N ILE A 128 8.24 -15.41 -6.76
CA ILE A 128 8.49 -14.48 -5.66
C ILE A 128 7.99 -13.07 -6.03
N GLY A 129 8.17 -12.65 -7.28
CA GLY A 129 7.59 -11.40 -7.78
C GLY A 129 6.06 -11.37 -7.66
N LYS A 130 5.38 -12.46 -8.04
CA LYS A 130 3.92 -12.57 -7.92
C LYS A 130 3.42 -12.72 -6.49
N ALA A 131 4.17 -13.40 -5.63
CA ALA A 131 3.91 -13.43 -4.20
C ALA A 131 3.95 -12.01 -3.62
N LEU A 132 5.03 -11.25 -3.86
CA LEU A 132 5.17 -9.86 -3.40
C LEU A 132 4.07 -8.92 -3.90
N GLU A 133 3.66 -9.04 -5.16
CA GLU A 133 2.49 -8.31 -5.68
C GLU A 133 1.21 -8.65 -4.93
N GLY A 134 0.98 -9.94 -4.63
CA GLY A 134 -0.16 -10.41 -3.85
C GLY A 134 -0.17 -9.83 -2.43
N ILE A 135 1.00 -9.80 -1.78
CA ILE A 135 1.19 -9.23 -0.44
C ILE A 135 0.85 -7.74 -0.44
N LYS A 136 1.38 -6.99 -1.42
CA LYS A 136 1.09 -5.56 -1.58
C LYS A 136 -0.41 -5.30 -1.78
N ARG A 137 -1.13 -6.17 -2.49
CA ARG A 137 -2.59 -6.03 -2.67
C ARG A 137 -3.36 -6.34 -1.39
N ILE A 138 -3.00 -7.43 -0.69
CA ILE A 138 -3.67 -7.86 0.55
C ILE A 138 -3.46 -6.81 1.67
N GLN A 139 -2.25 -6.26 1.78
CA GLN A 139 -1.92 -5.24 2.77
C GLN A 139 -2.31 -3.83 2.33
N GLY A 140 -2.30 -3.55 1.02
CA GLY A 140 -2.66 -2.25 0.45
C GLY A 140 -4.14 -1.91 0.59
N GLY A 141 -5.02 -2.90 0.79
CA GLY A 141 -6.43 -2.69 1.09
C GLY A 141 -6.76 -2.39 2.56
N LYS A 142 -5.75 -2.38 3.45
CA LYS A 142 -5.98 -2.34 4.91
C LYS A 142 -4.94 -1.54 5.70
N ARG A 143 -4.23 -0.60 5.08
CA ARG A 143 -3.74 0.53 5.88
C ARG A 143 -4.91 1.47 6.04
N ASN A 144 -5.73 1.23 7.08
CA ASN A 144 -6.43 2.35 7.69
C ASN A 144 -5.32 3.35 8.01
N ASP A 145 -5.36 4.53 7.38
CA ASP A 145 -4.45 5.59 7.78
C ASP A 145 -4.79 5.91 9.24
N ILE A 146 -4.04 5.31 10.17
CA ILE A 146 -4.26 5.47 11.61
C ILE A 146 -3.95 6.89 12.08
N ARG A 147 -3.41 7.73 11.18
CA ARG A 147 -3.21 9.15 11.45
C ARG A 147 -4.59 9.77 11.55
N ALA A 148 -5.04 9.92 12.78
CA ALA A 148 -6.19 10.76 13.08
C ALA A 148 -5.88 12.19 12.62
N PRO A 149 -6.87 12.92 12.06
CA PRO A 149 -6.70 14.34 11.83
C PRO A 149 -6.39 15.03 13.16
N ILE A 150 -5.46 15.99 13.14
CA ILE A 150 -5.22 16.84 14.31
C ILE A 150 -6.54 17.58 14.58
N THR A 151 -6.97 17.57 15.84
CA THR A 151 -8.14 18.34 16.28
C THR A 151 -7.69 19.67 16.87
N VAL A 152 -8.59 20.65 16.92
CA VAL A 152 -8.32 21.95 17.58
C VAL A 152 -7.96 21.76 19.05
N GLN A 153 -8.59 20.79 19.73
CA GLN A 153 -8.27 20.47 21.13
C GLN A 153 -6.83 19.95 21.26
N LEU A 154 -6.44 19.00 20.40
CA LEU A 154 -5.09 18.46 20.40
C LEU A 154 -4.05 19.56 20.11
N LEU A 155 -4.34 20.50 19.20
CA LEU A 155 -3.48 21.66 18.94
C LEU A 155 -3.32 22.54 20.19
N SER A 156 -4.42 22.86 20.88
CA SER A 156 -4.39 23.64 22.12
C SER A 156 -3.56 22.95 23.20
N ASP A 157 -3.74 21.65 23.37
CA ASP A 157 -3.02 20.84 24.37
C ASP A 157 -1.51 20.82 24.04
N MET A 158 -1.15 20.65 22.76
CA MET A 158 0.23 20.71 22.30
C MET A 158 0.88 22.05 22.62
N ILE A 159 0.23 23.17 22.30
CA ILE A 159 0.77 24.51 22.55
C ILE A 159 0.97 24.76 24.05
N SER A 160 0.00 24.34 24.88
CA SER A 160 0.10 24.49 26.35
C SER A 160 1.25 23.71 26.99
N CYS A 161 1.77 22.68 26.31
CA CYS A 161 2.87 21.86 26.81
C CYS A 161 4.25 22.31 26.29
N LEU A 162 4.32 23.21 25.30
CA LEU A 162 5.59 23.61 24.67
C LEU A 162 6.54 24.28 25.66
N ASP A 163 6.04 25.09 26.60
CA ASP A 163 6.84 25.72 27.65
C ASP A 163 7.62 24.72 28.53
N LYS A 164 7.17 23.46 28.58
CA LYS A 164 7.81 22.38 29.36
C LYS A 164 8.78 21.54 28.54
N VAL A 165 8.67 21.56 27.21
CA VAL A 165 9.43 20.70 26.30
C VAL A 165 10.53 21.45 25.58
N CYS A 166 10.30 22.72 25.24
CA CYS A 166 11.25 23.57 24.55
C CYS A 166 12.36 24.07 25.48
N LYS A 167 13.53 24.36 24.92
CA LYS A 167 14.70 24.82 25.68
C LYS A 167 14.54 26.25 26.19
N ASN A 168 13.78 27.07 25.48
CA ASN A 168 13.57 28.47 25.82
C ASN A 168 12.24 29.00 25.26
N LYS A 169 11.85 30.20 25.70
CA LYS A 169 10.61 30.87 25.29
C LYS A 169 10.55 31.14 23.78
N TYR A 170 11.68 31.41 23.15
CA TYR A 170 11.74 31.61 21.70
C TYR A 170 11.36 30.34 20.93
N GLU A 171 11.90 29.19 21.33
CA GLU A 171 11.59 27.89 20.72
C GLU A 171 10.12 27.50 20.95
N ALA A 172 9.58 27.80 22.14
CA ALA A 172 8.16 27.59 22.42
C ALA A 172 7.25 28.46 21.53
N ALA A 173 7.57 29.76 21.40
CA ALA A 173 6.84 30.67 20.50
C ALA A 173 6.96 30.23 19.02
N LEU A 174 8.16 29.85 18.58
CA LEU A 174 8.43 29.36 17.23
C LEU A 174 7.56 28.13 16.90
N PHE A 175 7.55 27.11 17.77
CA PHE A 175 6.73 25.92 17.54
C PHE A 175 5.23 26.23 17.66
N SER A 176 4.82 27.13 18.54
CA SER A 176 3.42 27.57 18.65
C SER A 176 2.93 28.21 17.36
N ALA A 177 3.73 29.12 16.79
CA ALA A 177 3.44 29.74 15.49
C ALA A 177 3.41 28.70 14.36
N VAL A 178 4.41 27.82 14.27
CA VAL A 178 4.50 26.79 13.23
C VAL A 178 3.32 25.81 13.30
N PHE A 179 2.94 25.33 14.48
CA PHE A 179 1.82 24.39 14.64
C PHE A 179 0.49 25.04 14.27
N SER A 180 0.28 26.29 14.70
CA SER A 180 -0.94 27.05 14.41
C SER A 180 -1.06 27.37 12.92
N VAL A 181 0.02 27.87 12.30
CA VAL A 181 0.05 28.16 10.86
C VAL A 181 -0.13 26.89 10.02
N ALA A 182 0.51 25.78 10.41
CA ALA A 182 0.34 24.51 9.71
C ALA A 182 -1.10 23.99 9.78
N PHE A 183 -1.73 24.10 10.95
CA PHE A 183 -3.10 23.64 11.17
C PHE A 183 -4.12 24.47 10.39
N PHE A 184 -4.12 25.79 10.52
CA PHE A 184 -5.10 26.66 9.84
C PHE A 184 -4.80 26.85 8.35
N GLY A 185 -3.52 26.77 7.96
CA GLY A 185 -3.11 26.81 6.56
C GLY A 185 -3.22 25.47 5.83
N LEU A 186 -3.58 24.39 6.54
CA LEU A 186 -3.60 23.01 6.02
C LEU A 186 -2.27 22.60 5.36
N LEU A 187 -1.16 23.09 5.93
CA LEU A 187 0.18 22.93 5.37
C LEU A 187 0.86 21.66 5.88
N ARG A 188 1.59 21.02 4.98
CA ARG A 188 2.55 19.97 5.31
C ARG A 188 3.82 20.63 5.83
N VAL A 189 4.52 19.93 6.73
CA VAL A 189 5.82 20.38 7.29
C VAL A 189 6.81 20.78 6.18
N GLY A 190 6.81 20.08 5.04
CA GLY A 190 7.70 20.39 3.93
C GLY A 190 7.39 21.67 3.15
N GLU A 191 6.28 22.35 3.43
CA GLU A 191 5.89 23.64 2.83
C GLU A 191 6.35 24.83 3.69
N ILE A 192 6.65 24.59 4.97
CA ILE A 192 7.03 25.61 5.97
C ILE A 192 8.43 25.40 6.56
N THR A 193 9.09 24.28 6.24
CA THR A 193 10.46 23.96 6.70
C THR A 193 11.41 23.83 5.52
N THR A 194 12.69 24.08 5.79
CA THR A 194 13.74 23.96 4.78
C THR A 194 14.08 22.48 4.53
N SER A 195 14.31 22.13 3.26
CA SER A 195 14.76 20.78 2.89
C SER A 195 16.27 20.63 3.09
N LYS A 196 16.72 19.44 3.52
CA LYS A 196 18.15 19.13 3.79
C LYS A 196 19.08 19.17 2.56
N SER A 197 18.55 19.36 1.35
CA SER A 197 19.36 19.36 0.13
C SER A 197 20.13 20.68 -0.02
N LYS A 198 21.47 20.59 -0.13
CA LYS A 198 22.39 21.70 -0.44
C LYS A 198 22.08 22.42 -1.76
N SER A 199 21.23 21.85 -2.61
CA SER A 199 20.62 22.57 -3.73
C SER A 199 19.47 23.40 -3.20
N VAL A 200 19.78 24.61 -2.72
CA VAL A 200 18.79 25.68 -2.62
C VAL A 200 18.22 25.83 -4.04
N ILE A 201 17.06 25.20 -4.30
CA ILE A 201 16.25 25.61 -5.44
C ILE A 201 15.79 27.00 -5.02
N ASN A 202 16.54 28.02 -5.44
CA ASN A 202 16.31 29.42 -5.14
C ASN A 202 14.84 29.75 -5.38
N GLY A 203 14.05 29.83 -4.31
CA GLY A 203 12.64 30.26 -4.37
C GLY A 203 11.59 29.30 -3.84
N SER A 204 11.91 28.10 -3.34
CA SER A 204 10.90 27.21 -2.73
C SER A 204 10.71 27.37 -1.22
N ASN A 205 11.69 27.97 -0.53
CA ASN A 205 11.61 28.18 0.92
C ASN A 205 10.72 29.38 1.26
N LEU A 206 10.00 29.27 2.37
CA LEU A 206 9.26 30.39 2.95
C LEU A 206 10.23 31.44 3.50
N THR A 207 10.00 32.69 3.17
CA THR A 207 10.78 33.85 3.65
C THR A 207 9.87 34.84 4.38
N ILE A 208 10.46 35.76 5.15
CA ILE A 208 9.69 36.81 5.86
C ILE A 208 8.88 37.65 4.86
N SER A 209 9.36 37.86 3.63
CA SER A 209 8.63 38.61 2.60
C SER A 209 7.38 37.88 2.08
N ASP A 210 7.18 36.62 2.43
CA ASP A 210 5.97 35.85 2.13
C ASP A 210 4.89 35.99 3.19
N ILE A 211 5.17 36.73 4.27
CA ILE A 211 4.28 36.94 5.40
C ILE A 211 3.85 38.40 5.41
N LEU A 212 2.54 38.64 5.34
CA LEU A 212 1.96 39.95 5.54
C LEU A 212 0.87 39.83 6.61
N ILE A 213 0.89 40.74 7.58
CA ILE A 213 -0.16 40.82 8.60
C ILE A 213 -0.97 42.08 8.30
N ARG A 214 -2.26 41.92 8.02
CA ARG A 214 -3.19 43.02 7.77
C ARG A 214 -4.37 42.92 8.72
N GLU A 215 -4.56 43.96 9.53
CA GLU A 215 -5.63 44.03 10.55
C GLU A 215 -5.68 42.76 11.42
N LYS A 216 -6.59 41.84 11.11
CA LYS A 216 -6.84 40.57 11.80
C LYS A 216 -6.65 39.35 10.90
N VAL A 217 -5.82 39.47 9.87
CA VAL A 217 -5.57 38.39 8.91
C VAL A 217 -4.07 38.28 8.63
N LEU A 218 -3.57 37.06 8.73
CA LEU A 218 -2.25 36.64 8.29
C LEU A 218 -2.35 36.18 6.81
N GLU A 219 -1.71 36.91 5.91
CA GLU A 219 -1.51 36.50 4.53
C GLU A 219 -0.18 35.76 4.41
N LEU A 220 -0.24 34.51 3.98
CA LEU A 220 0.93 33.64 3.83
C LEU A 220 1.06 33.16 2.38
N ARG A 221 2.13 33.56 1.71
CA ARG A 221 2.42 33.13 0.34
C ARG A 221 3.25 31.85 0.32
N VAL A 222 2.60 30.74 -0.03
CA VAL A 222 3.26 29.46 -0.26
C VAL A 222 3.78 29.43 -1.69
N ARG A 223 5.11 29.50 -1.85
CA ARG A 223 5.76 29.56 -3.17
C ARG A 223 5.72 28.23 -3.92
N TRP A 224 5.67 27.10 -3.21
CA TRP A 224 5.71 25.79 -3.82
C TRP A 224 5.01 24.71 -2.98
N SER A 225 4.32 23.78 -3.64
CA SER A 225 3.73 22.59 -3.02
C SER A 225 3.96 21.36 -3.91
N LYS A 226 4.25 20.22 -3.29
CA LYS A 226 4.41 18.91 -3.99
C LYS A 226 3.16 18.49 -4.77
N THR A 227 1.99 18.99 -4.37
CA THR A 227 0.71 18.68 -5.03
C THR A 227 0.37 19.65 -6.16
N ASP A 228 1.11 20.75 -6.30
CA ASP A 228 0.96 21.67 -7.41
C ASP A 228 1.99 21.38 -8.52
N GLN A 229 1.60 20.52 -9.45
CA GLN A 229 2.41 20.15 -10.61
C GLN A 229 2.63 21.31 -11.59
N LYS A 230 1.93 22.45 -11.43
CA LYS A 230 2.03 23.63 -12.29
C LYS A 230 2.85 24.79 -11.68
N GLY A 231 3.28 24.67 -10.42
CA GLY A 231 4.19 25.63 -9.77
C GLY A 231 3.61 27.04 -9.57
N LYS A 232 2.29 27.18 -9.44
CA LYS A 232 1.64 28.45 -9.11
C LYS A 232 1.65 28.66 -7.60
N SER A 233 2.31 29.73 -7.13
CA SER A 233 2.26 30.12 -5.72
C SER A 233 0.82 30.36 -5.27
N VAL A 234 0.48 29.94 -4.05
CA VAL A 234 -0.84 30.15 -3.44
C VAL A 234 -0.69 31.11 -2.27
N THR A 235 -1.58 32.09 -2.17
CA THR A 235 -1.68 32.96 -0.98
C THR A 235 -2.80 32.44 -0.10
N LEU A 236 -2.48 32.12 1.15
CA LEU A 236 -3.41 31.70 2.18
C LEU A 236 -3.77 32.89 3.07
N LEU A 237 -5.05 33.00 3.44
CA LEU A 237 -5.55 34.01 4.36
C LEU A 237 -5.99 33.31 5.65
N ILE A 238 -5.29 33.58 6.74
CA ILE A 238 -5.55 32.97 8.05
C ILE A 238 -6.06 34.05 9.00
N PRO A 239 -7.36 34.08 9.34
CA PRO A 239 -7.91 35.08 10.23
C PRO A 239 -7.49 34.84 11.69
N GLU A 240 -7.37 35.95 12.43
CA GLU A 240 -7.21 35.95 13.88
C GLU A 240 -8.43 35.30 14.52
N ASN A 241 -8.21 34.45 15.52
CA ASN A 241 -9.28 33.75 16.24
C ASN A 241 -9.31 34.08 17.75
N GLY A 242 -8.34 34.88 18.25
CA GLY A 242 -8.28 35.32 19.65
C GLY A 242 -8.12 34.19 20.68
N LYS A 243 -7.65 33.01 20.25
CA LYS A 243 -7.41 31.85 21.12
C LYS A 243 -5.91 31.63 21.33
N ASN A 244 -5.57 30.79 22.31
CA ASN A 244 -4.19 30.41 22.63
C ASN A 244 -3.47 29.62 21.51
N TYR A 245 -4.20 29.20 20.48
CA TYR A 245 -3.66 28.56 19.27
C TYR A 245 -3.73 29.48 18.04
N CYS A 246 -3.88 30.79 18.26
CA CYS A 246 -3.93 31.74 17.16
C CYS A 246 -2.51 31.92 16.59
N PRO A 247 -2.31 31.75 15.28
CA PRO A 247 -1.00 31.95 14.67
C PRO A 247 -0.48 33.39 14.74
N MET A 248 -1.33 34.36 15.10
CA MET A 248 -0.99 35.78 15.20
C MET A 248 -0.66 36.24 16.64
N THR A 249 -0.81 35.37 17.65
CA THR A 249 -0.63 35.73 19.07
C THR A 249 0.71 35.30 19.67
N HIS A 250 1.57 34.65 18.87
CA HIS A 250 2.83 34.03 19.33
C HIS A 250 4.07 34.71 18.73
#